data_AF-E9F660-F1
#
_entry.id   AF-E9F660-F1
#
_cell.length_a   1.000
_cell.length_b   1.000
_cell.length_c   1.000
_cell.angle_alpha   90.00
_cell.angle_beta   90.00
_cell.angle_gamma   90.00
#
_symmetry.space_group_name_H-M   'P 1'
#
loop_
_entity.id
_entity.type
_entity.pdbx_description
1 polymer ?
#
loop_
_entity_poly.entity_id
_entity_poly.type
_entity_poly.pdbx_seq_one_letter_code
_entity_poly.pdbx_strand_id
1 'polypeptide(L)'
;MLLHSTNDSPLTMLIGTTLRQFQARNVETLCGLYLLVYRLLRWRIYPNPDWYHDVPILMRPTEVQNTHLHPVCIDFLPWPALRDYLCQNQNKDSRHSVDLYMRSIKLHWPPEKPLLCTDSGGAVELHPDFEATVCDAQSWTLVSPWAEAFEHLKMHVN
;
A
#
# COMPACT_ATOMS: atom_id res chain seq x y z
N MET A 1 10.44 10.10 10.54
CA MET A 1 9.26 11.03 10.43
C MET A 1 7.89 10.33 10.27
N LEU A 2 7.50 9.38 11.14
CA LEU A 2 6.18 8.71 11.08
C LEU A 2 5.50 8.47 12.44
N LEU A 3 6.02 9.02 13.54
CA LEU A 3 5.42 8.93 14.88
C LEU A 3 4.73 10.24 15.32
N HIS A 4 4.13 10.99 14.39
CA HIS A 4 3.17 12.01 14.82
C HIS A 4 1.88 11.33 15.24
N SER A 5 1.28 11.82 16.32
CA SER A 5 0.06 11.24 16.87
C SER A 5 -1.03 11.23 15.80
N THR A 6 -1.94 10.26 15.84
CA THR A 6 -3.10 10.19 14.93
C THR A 6 -4.03 11.42 15.00
N ASN A 7 -3.75 12.37 15.91
CA ASN A 7 -4.50 13.60 16.08
C ASN A 7 -3.89 14.82 15.37
N ASP A 8 -2.68 14.72 14.81
CA ASP A 8 -1.97 15.89 14.26
C ASP A 8 -2.23 16.13 12.76
N SER A 9 -2.87 15.18 12.06
CA SER A 9 -3.16 15.33 10.62
C SER A 9 -4.50 14.69 10.24
N PRO A 10 -5.40 15.42 9.56
CA PRO A 10 -6.65 14.85 9.03
C PRO A 10 -6.41 13.64 8.11
N LEU A 11 -5.26 13.61 7.41
CA LEU A 11 -4.91 12.50 6.54
C LEU A 11 -4.55 11.24 7.34
N THR A 12 -3.77 11.37 8.41
CA THR A 12 -3.39 10.21 9.25
C THR A 12 -4.62 9.65 9.96
N MET A 13 -5.55 10.52 10.38
CA MET A 13 -6.85 10.12 10.93
C MET A 13 -7.70 9.38 9.90
N LEU A 14 -7.86 9.93 8.69
CA LEU A 14 -8.61 9.30 7.61
C LEU A 14 -8.08 7.89 7.32
N ILE A 15 -6.78 7.76 7.03
CA ILE A 15 -6.18 6.47 6.70
C ILE A 15 -6.32 5.49 7.88
N GLY A 16 -6.03 5.95 9.10
CA GLY A 16 -6.13 5.12 10.30
C GLY A 16 -7.55 4.65 10.58
N THR A 17 -8.57 5.48 10.34
CA THR A 17 -9.98 5.07 10.49
C THR A 17 -10.42 4.10 9.40
N THR A 18 -10.00 4.30 8.15
CA THR A 18 -10.31 3.40 7.03
C THR A 18 -9.63 2.04 7.20
N LEU A 19 -8.33 2.00 7.48
CA LEU A 19 -7.60 0.74 7.60
C LEU A 19 -8.08 -0.13 8.78
N ARG A 20 -8.60 0.49 9.85
CA ARG A 20 -9.22 -0.20 10.98
C ARG A 20 -10.48 -1.00 10.62
N GLN A 21 -11.09 -0.73 9.47
CA GLN A 21 -12.26 -1.46 8.99
C GLN A 21 -11.90 -2.83 8.39
N PHE A 22 -10.61 -3.07 8.14
CA PHE A 22 -10.13 -4.26 7.46
C PHE A 22 -9.21 -5.10 8.35
N GLN A 23 -9.20 -6.41 8.12
CA GLN A 23 -8.28 -7.33 8.80
C GLN A 23 -7.05 -7.57 7.94
N ALA A 24 -5.98 -6.81 8.20
CA ALA A 24 -4.66 -7.13 7.68
C ALA A 24 -4.10 -8.40 8.36
N ARG A 25 -3.21 -9.12 7.67
CA ARG A 25 -2.64 -10.38 8.18
C ARG A 25 -1.75 -10.20 9.41
N ASN A 26 -0.98 -9.13 9.44
CA ASN A 26 -0.05 -8.80 10.51
C ASN A 26 0.20 -7.29 10.54
N VAL A 27 0.86 -6.83 11.60
CA VAL A 27 1.09 -5.40 11.85
C VAL A 27 2.03 -4.79 10.82
N GLU A 28 3.00 -5.57 10.34
CA GLU A 28 3.99 -5.14 9.34
C GLU A 28 3.32 -4.83 8.01
N THR A 29 2.43 -5.70 7.54
CA THR A 29 1.63 -5.48 6.33
C THR A 29 0.76 -4.24 6.48
N LEU A 30 0.10 -4.08 7.63
CA LEU A 30 -0.75 -2.90 7.90
C LEU A 30 0.07 -1.60 7.88
N CYS A 31 1.23 -1.59 8.54
CA CYS A 31 2.14 -0.45 8.57
C CYS A 31 2.71 -0.12 7.18
N GLY A 32 3.06 -1.13 6.38
CA GLY A 32 3.51 -0.92 5.02
C GLY A 32 2.43 -0.30 4.13
N LEU A 33 1.20 -0.82 4.21
CA LEU A 33 0.07 -0.26 3.46
C LEU A 33 -0.21 1.18 3.88
N TYR A 34 -0.19 1.45 5.19
CA TYR A 34 -0.35 2.81 5.71
C TYR A 34 0.68 3.77 5.11
N LEU A 35 1.96 3.37 5.06
CA LEU A 35 3.04 4.20 4.50
C LEU A 35 2.80 4.49 3.01
N LEU A 36 2.50 3.47 2.21
CA LEU A 36 2.23 3.62 0.77
C LEU A 36 1.03 4.54 0.51
N VAL A 37 -0.07 4.32 1.21
CA VAL A 37 -1.31 5.12 1.09
C VAL A 37 -1.07 6.56 1.54
N TYR A 38 -0.36 6.76 2.65
CA TYR A 38 -0.03 8.09 3.16
C TYR A 38 0.77 8.91 2.16
N ARG A 39 1.83 8.34 1.58
CA ARG A 39 2.68 9.05 0.60
C ARG A 39 1.89 9.44 -0.64
N LEU A 40 1.11 8.50 -1.18
CA LEU A 40 0.28 8.75 -2.35
C LEU A 40 -0.77 9.84 -2.08
N LEU A 41 -1.53 9.74 -0.99
CA LEU A 41 -2.58 10.70 -0.67
C LEU A 41 -2.03 12.06 -0.28
N ARG A 42 -0.89 12.13 0.42
CA ARG A 42 -0.22 13.39 0.76
C ARG A 42 0.10 14.20 -0.50
N TRP A 43 0.70 13.55 -1.49
CA TRP A 43 0.97 14.20 -2.78
C TRP A 43 -0.32 14.57 -3.52
N ARG A 44 -1.32 13.69 -3.57
CA ARG A 44 -2.60 13.99 -4.27
C ARG A 44 -3.37 15.16 -3.66
N ILE A 45 -3.37 15.29 -2.35
CA ILE A 45 -4.08 16.37 -1.64
C ILE A 45 -3.32 17.68 -1.76
N TYR A 46 -1.98 17.63 -1.70
CA TYR A 46 -1.15 18.83 -1.80
C TYR A 46 -0.03 18.65 -2.83
N PRO A 47 -0.31 18.75 -4.13
CA PRO A 47 0.67 18.43 -5.16
C PRO A 47 1.89 19.37 -5.12
N ASN A 48 3.09 18.79 -4.98
CA ASN A 48 4.34 19.47 -5.26
C ASN A 48 5.42 18.46 -5.73
N PRO A 49 6.51 18.93 -6.36
CA PRO A 49 7.55 18.05 -6.88
C PRO A 49 8.18 17.18 -5.80
N ASP A 50 8.51 17.72 -4.63
CA ASP A 50 9.20 16.95 -3.58
C ASP A 50 8.36 15.78 -3.08
N TRP A 51 7.06 16.00 -2.86
CA TRP A 51 6.14 14.95 -2.42
C TRP A 51 5.80 13.98 -3.54
N TYR A 52 5.83 14.40 -4.81
CA TYR A 52 5.75 13.46 -5.93
C TYR A 52 6.95 12.51 -5.96
N HIS A 53 8.17 13.05 -5.78
CA HIS A 53 9.39 12.23 -5.76
C HIS A 53 9.41 11.26 -4.58
N ASP A 54 8.82 11.64 -3.44
CA ASP A 54 8.65 10.77 -2.27
C ASP A 54 7.63 9.63 -2.49
N VAL A 55 6.68 9.76 -3.43
CA VAL A 55 5.78 8.65 -3.77
C VAL A 55 6.61 7.50 -4.37
N PRO A 56 6.58 6.30 -3.76
CA PRO A 56 7.30 5.14 -4.28
C PRO A 56 6.87 4.82 -5.71
N ILE A 57 7.81 4.41 -6.56
CA ILE A 57 7.54 4.15 -7.99
C ILE A 57 6.36 3.19 -8.17
N LEU A 58 6.26 2.16 -7.33
CA LEU A 58 5.17 1.17 -7.35
C LEU A 58 3.77 1.77 -7.10
N MET A 59 3.68 2.95 -6.47
CA MET A 59 2.43 3.65 -6.13
C MET A 59 2.13 4.82 -7.05
N ARG A 60 3.05 5.19 -7.96
CA ARG A 60 2.80 6.29 -8.90
C ARG A 60 1.64 5.91 -9.85
N PRO A 61 0.78 6.87 -10.24
CA PRO A 61 -0.27 6.61 -11.21
C PRO A 61 0.31 6.18 -12.56
N THR A 62 -0.27 5.13 -13.13
CA THR A 62 0.04 4.70 -14.50
C THR A 62 -0.75 5.52 -15.52
N GLU A 63 -0.38 5.40 -16.79
CA GLU A 63 -1.15 6.00 -17.88
C GLU A 63 -2.59 5.47 -17.91
N VAL A 64 -2.79 4.17 -17.68
CA VAL A 64 -4.12 3.54 -17.66
C VAL A 64 -4.99 4.16 -16.58
N GLN A 65 -4.46 4.33 -15.35
CA GLN A 65 -5.22 4.96 -14.27
C GLN A 65 -5.57 6.43 -14.54
N ASN A 66 -4.70 7.16 -15.24
CA ASN A 66 -4.96 8.56 -15.61
C ASN A 66 -6.01 8.70 -16.73
N THR A 67 -6.25 7.64 -17.50
CA THR A 67 -7.10 7.68 -18.71
C THR A 67 -8.39 6.87 -18.59
N HIS A 68 -8.51 5.99 -17.59
CA HIS A 68 -9.66 5.13 -17.38
C HIS A 68 -10.36 5.46 -16.05
N LEU A 69 -11.67 5.72 -16.08
CA LEU A 69 -12.47 5.86 -14.86
C LEU A 69 -12.49 4.53 -14.12
N HIS A 70 -12.10 4.48 -12.84
CA HIS A 70 -12.01 3.24 -12.06
C HIS A 70 -12.31 3.48 -10.57
N PRO A 71 -12.64 2.43 -9.80
CA PRO A 71 -12.77 2.53 -8.34
C PRO A 71 -11.46 2.99 -7.68
N VAL A 72 -11.52 4.05 -6.87
CA VAL A 72 -10.35 4.66 -6.19
C VAL A 72 -9.54 3.65 -5.37
N CYS A 73 -10.15 2.58 -4.88
CA CYS A 73 -9.45 1.55 -4.12
C CYS A 73 -8.34 0.82 -4.90
N ILE A 74 -8.43 0.78 -6.24
CA ILE A 74 -7.42 0.15 -7.10
C ILE A 74 -6.08 0.89 -7.01
N ASP A 75 -6.11 2.21 -6.82
CA ASP A 75 -4.91 3.05 -6.71
C ASP A 75 -3.97 2.64 -5.56
N PHE A 76 -4.49 1.92 -4.57
CA PHE A 76 -3.73 1.56 -3.37
C PHE A 76 -3.03 0.20 -3.47
N LEU A 77 -3.14 -0.50 -4.61
CA LEU A 77 -2.45 -1.77 -4.82
C LEU A 77 -0.98 -1.53 -5.24
N PRO A 78 -0.01 -2.21 -4.61
CA PRO A 78 1.42 -1.97 -4.86
C PRO A 78 1.94 -2.52 -6.20
N TRP A 79 1.07 -3.01 -7.09
CA TRP A 79 1.46 -3.61 -8.37
C TRP A 79 0.87 -2.84 -9.54
N PRO A 80 1.66 -2.02 -10.26
CA PRO A 80 1.21 -1.26 -11.43
C PRO A 80 0.49 -2.13 -12.47
N ALA A 81 1.05 -3.30 -12.80
CA ALA A 81 0.47 -4.20 -13.79
C ALA A 81 -0.91 -4.75 -13.39
N LEU A 82 -1.09 -5.08 -12.10
CA LEU A 82 -2.40 -5.50 -11.59
C LEU A 82 -3.39 -4.34 -11.60
N ARG A 83 -2.96 -3.13 -11.23
CA ARG A 83 -3.79 -1.92 -11.28
C ARG A 83 -4.30 -1.68 -12.70
N ASP A 84 -3.41 -1.72 -13.69
CA ASP A 84 -3.75 -1.54 -15.10
C ASP A 84 -4.78 -2.58 -15.57
N TYR A 85 -4.55 -3.85 -15.24
CA TYR A 85 -5.49 -4.92 -15.53
C TYR A 85 -6.88 -4.63 -14.93
N LEU A 86 -6.95 -4.30 -13.64
CA LEU A 86 -8.23 -4.06 -12.95
C LEU A 86 -8.94 -2.81 -13.47
N CYS A 87 -8.20 -1.74 -13.81
CA CYS A 87 -8.73 -0.54 -14.44
C CYS A 87 -9.33 -0.85 -15.82
N GLN A 88 -8.76 -1.75 -16.61
CA GLN A 88 -9.28 -2.10 -17.94
C GLN A 88 -10.38 -3.17 -17.90
N ASN A 89 -10.45 -3.96 -16.83
CA ASN A 89 -11.33 -5.13 -16.69
C ASN A 89 -12.36 -4.96 -15.57
N GLN A 90 -12.83 -3.74 -15.35
CA GLN A 90 -13.79 -3.43 -14.30
C GLN A 90 -15.07 -4.22 -14.45
N ASN A 91 -15.61 -4.66 -13.31
CA ASN A 91 -16.88 -5.39 -13.22
C ASN A 91 -16.92 -6.73 -13.99
N LYS A 92 -15.79 -7.22 -14.51
CA LYS A 92 -15.72 -8.53 -15.18
C LYS A 92 -15.80 -9.69 -14.19
N ASP A 93 -15.30 -9.48 -12.97
CA ASP A 93 -15.32 -10.48 -11.90
C ASP A 93 -15.73 -9.84 -10.57
N SER A 94 -16.92 -10.17 -10.10
CA SER A 94 -17.51 -9.60 -8.89
C SER A 94 -16.83 -10.10 -7.61
N ARG A 95 -15.91 -11.06 -7.69
CA ARG A 95 -15.14 -11.55 -6.54
C ARG A 95 -14.09 -10.54 -6.08
N HIS A 96 -13.70 -9.58 -6.93
CA HIS A 96 -12.79 -8.52 -6.54
C HIS A 96 -13.44 -7.63 -5.47
N SER A 97 -12.87 -7.60 -4.27
CA SER A 97 -13.33 -6.76 -3.17
C SER A 97 -12.15 -6.28 -2.33
N VAL A 98 -12.27 -5.09 -1.73
CA VAL A 98 -11.22 -4.54 -0.86
C VAL A 98 -10.92 -5.49 0.31
N ASP A 99 -11.95 -6.12 0.90
CA ASP A 99 -11.78 -7.13 1.96
C ASP A 99 -10.89 -8.30 1.51
N LEU A 100 -11.15 -8.85 0.32
CA LEU A 100 -10.37 -9.96 -0.22
C LEU A 100 -8.90 -9.57 -0.39
N TYR A 101 -8.63 -8.38 -0.95
CA TYR A 101 -7.26 -7.87 -1.06
C TYR A 101 -6.60 -7.68 0.29
N MET A 102 -7.29 -7.03 1.24
CA MET A 102 -6.75 -6.75 2.58
C MET A 102 -6.41 -8.01 3.36
N ARG A 103 -7.21 -9.08 3.20
CA ARG A 103 -6.95 -10.38 3.83
C ARG A 103 -5.90 -11.20 3.10
N SER A 104 -5.62 -10.91 1.82
CA SER A 104 -4.66 -11.66 1.01
C SER A 104 -3.29 -11.02 0.89
N ILE A 105 -3.19 -9.70 1.04
CA ILE A 105 -1.93 -8.99 0.91
C ILE A 105 -1.01 -9.29 2.09
N LYS A 106 0.28 -9.46 1.78
CA LYS A 106 1.33 -9.76 2.73
C LYS A 106 2.61 -9.04 2.35
N LEU A 107 3.20 -8.33 3.31
CA LEU A 107 4.57 -7.82 3.22
C LEU A 107 5.55 -8.90 3.71
N HIS A 108 6.65 -9.11 3.00
CA HIS A 108 7.76 -9.96 3.44
C HIS A 108 8.73 -9.15 4.28
N TRP A 109 8.37 -8.95 5.55
CA TRP A 109 9.27 -8.41 6.55
C TRP A 109 9.90 -9.54 7.38
N PRO A 110 11.23 -9.56 7.59
CA PRO A 110 11.87 -10.59 8.40
C PRO A 110 11.40 -10.49 9.87
N PRO A 111 10.90 -11.59 10.47
CA PRO A 111 10.34 -11.57 11.83
C PRO A 111 11.37 -11.21 12.92
N GLU A 112 12.67 -11.42 12.65
CA GLU A 112 13.77 -11.07 13.53
C GLU A 112 14.15 -9.59 13.50
N LYS A 113 13.69 -8.82 12.49
CA LYS A 113 14.00 -7.40 12.38
C LYS A 113 12.91 -6.56 13.08
N PRO A 114 13.28 -5.62 13.96
CA PRO A 114 12.29 -4.76 14.60
C PRO A 114 11.72 -3.77 13.58
N LEU A 115 10.42 -3.51 13.67
CA LEU A 115 9.74 -2.50 12.84
C LEU A 115 10.23 -1.07 13.16
N LEU A 116 10.59 -0.83 14.42
CA LEU A 116 11.02 0.45 14.95
C LEU A 116 12.47 0.37 15.42
N CYS A 117 13.23 1.44 15.19
CA CYS A 117 14.57 1.63 15.75
C CYS A 117 14.65 2.96 16.50
N THR A 118 15.62 3.07 17.40
CA THR A 118 15.94 4.35 18.05
C THR A 118 17.10 4.98 17.31
N ASP A 119 16.96 6.24 16.90
CA ASP A 119 18.05 7.00 16.28
C ASP A 119 19.13 7.40 17.31
N SER A 120 20.21 8.02 16.84
CA SER A 120 21.29 8.50 17.71
C SER A 120 20.86 9.60 18.70
N GLY A 121 19.72 10.25 18.46
CA GLY A 121 19.11 11.27 19.31
C GLY A 121 18.09 10.73 20.32
N GLY A 122 17.82 9.43 20.34
CA GLY A 122 16.83 8.82 21.22
C GLY A 122 15.39 8.85 20.69
N ALA A 123 15.16 9.33 19.47
CA ALA A 123 13.85 9.32 18.84
C ALA A 123 13.55 7.93 18.27
N VAL A 124 12.31 7.47 18.45
CA VAL A 124 11.84 6.22 17.86
C VAL A 124 11.41 6.51 16.42
N GLU A 125 11.89 5.73 15.46
CA GLU A 125 11.58 5.86 14.05
C GLU A 125 11.31 4.48 13.42
N LEU A 126 10.76 4.46 12.19
CA LEU A 126 10.70 3.22 11.42
C LEU A 126 12.12 2.77 11.08
N HIS A 127 12.33 1.46 11.10
CA HIS A 127 13.58 0.89 10.65
C HIS A 127 13.85 1.29 9.18
N PRO A 128 15.04 1.81 8.81
CA PRO A 128 15.32 2.23 7.43
C PRO A 128 15.07 1.14 6.39
N ASP A 129 15.50 -0.09 6.70
CA ASP A 129 15.21 -1.25 5.83
C ASP A 129 13.71 -1.50 5.65
N PHE A 130 12.86 -1.18 6.64
CA PHE A 130 11.42 -1.38 6.52
C PHE A 130 10.83 -0.50 5.43
N GLU A 131 11.24 0.77 5.38
CA GLU A 131 10.80 1.67 4.32
C GLU A 131 11.26 1.19 2.94
N ALA A 132 12.52 0.77 2.81
CA ALA A 132 13.05 0.23 1.57
C ALA A 132 12.28 -1.03 1.11
N THR A 133 11.99 -1.96 2.04
CA THR A 133 11.17 -3.16 1.77
C THR A 133 9.76 -2.79 1.35
N VAL A 134 9.10 -1.85 2.03
CA VAL A 134 7.75 -1.40 1.67
C VAL A 134 7.72 -0.78 0.27
N CYS A 135 8.78 -0.07 -0.11
CA CYS A 135 8.92 0.60 -1.40
C CYS A 135 9.36 -0.31 -2.56
N ASP A 136 9.45 -1.63 -2.33
CA ASP A 136 9.75 -2.62 -3.37
C ASP A 136 8.53 -3.52 -3.61
N ALA A 137 8.01 -3.51 -4.85
CA ALA A 137 6.87 -4.34 -5.23
C ALA A 137 7.12 -5.84 -5.04
N GLN A 138 8.37 -6.29 -5.16
CA GLN A 138 8.76 -7.70 -4.96
C GLN A 138 8.70 -8.14 -3.50
N SER A 139 8.64 -7.19 -2.57
CA SER A 139 8.45 -7.47 -1.15
C SER A 139 6.99 -7.71 -0.77
N TRP A 140 6.05 -7.57 -1.70
CA TRP A 140 4.63 -7.82 -1.49
C TRP A 140 4.17 -9.09 -2.19
N THR A 141 3.23 -9.82 -1.61
CA THR A 141 2.46 -10.87 -2.31
C THR A 141 0.97 -10.77 -2.03
N LEU A 142 0.16 -11.35 -2.92
CA LEU A 142 -1.21 -11.77 -2.63
C LEU A 142 -1.23 -13.29 -2.44
N VAL A 143 -1.52 -13.74 -1.23
CA VAL A 143 -1.67 -15.16 -0.89
C VAL A 143 -3.16 -15.57 -0.89
N SER A 144 -3.45 -16.85 -0.62
CA SER A 144 -4.83 -17.35 -0.45
C SER A 144 -5.64 -16.48 0.53
N PRO A 145 -6.89 -16.10 0.25
CA PRO A 145 -7.76 -16.66 -0.80
C PRO A 145 -7.65 -16.02 -2.20
N TRP A 146 -7.07 -14.83 -2.34
CA TRP A 146 -6.92 -14.16 -3.65
C TRP A 146 -6.13 -15.02 -4.65
N ALA A 147 -5.01 -15.60 -4.23
CA ALA A 147 -4.16 -16.42 -5.10
C ALA A 147 -4.88 -17.66 -5.66
N GLU A 148 -5.86 -18.20 -4.92
CA GLU A 148 -6.67 -19.33 -5.37
C GLU A 148 -7.81 -18.86 -6.29
N ALA A 149 -8.46 -17.74 -5.93
CA ALA A 149 -9.57 -17.20 -6.71
C ALA A 149 -9.15 -16.66 -8.09
N PHE A 150 -7.94 -16.11 -8.19
CA PHE A 150 -7.44 -15.39 -9.36
C PHE A 150 -6.09 -15.91 -9.84
N GLU A 151 -5.97 -17.22 -10.01
CA GLU A 151 -4.72 -17.84 -10.46
C GLU A 151 -4.15 -17.23 -11.75
N HIS A 152 -5.03 -16.92 -12.71
CA HIS A 152 -4.66 -16.27 -13.97
C HIS A 152 -4.08 -14.85 -13.82
N LEU A 153 -4.27 -14.19 -12.66
CA LEU A 153 -3.75 -12.85 -12.39
C LEU A 153 -2.43 -12.83 -11.62
N LYS A 154 -1.91 -13.99 -11.20
CA LYS A 154 -0.63 -14.08 -10.46
C LYS A 154 0.55 -13.49 -11.23
N MET A 155 0.48 -13.48 -12.56
CA MET A 155 1.47 -12.85 -13.46
C MET A 155 1.57 -11.33 -13.31
N HIS A 156 0.58 -10.69 -12.67
CA HIS A 156 0.57 -9.24 -12.48
C HIS A 156 1.08 -8.79 -11.11
N VAL A 157 1.43 -9.74 -10.23
CA VAL A 157 1.86 -9.47 -8.85
C VAL A 157 3.23 -10.07 -8.50
N ASN A 158 3.93 -10.66 -9.49
CA ASN A 158 5.29 -11.18 -9.38
C ASN A 158 6.11 -10.75 -10.59
#